data_AF-A0A967DDU1-F1
#
_entry.id   AF-A0A967DDU1-F1
#
_cell.length_a   1.000
_cell.length_b   1.000
_cell.length_c   1.000
_cell.angle_alpha   90.00
_cell.angle_beta   90.00
_cell.angle_gamma   90.00
#
_symmetry.space_group_name_H-M   'P 1'
#
loop_
_entity.id
_entity.type
_entity.pdbx_description
1 polymer ?
#
loop_
_entity_poly.entity_id
_entity_poly.type
_entity_poly.pdbx_seq_one_letter_code
_entity_poly.pdbx_strand_id
1 'polypeptide(L)'
;TAEKPTAPPPLRWQDLSAADQKLHLHAQRIARVKVAEFRLYHSEALRQGVFAGNIYNSLREQIDQARTDFQNNCMAKSSNMVDYLHLEILRSLAHDDERLLGNEYPGPLA
;
A
#
# COMPACT_ATOMS: atom_id res chain seq x y z
N THR A 1 11.89 36.53 8.49
CA THR A 1 11.44 35.56 7.46
C THR A 1 11.97 34.20 7.85
N ALA A 2 11.13 33.30 8.38
CA ALA A 2 11.56 31.97 8.78
C ALA A 2 11.46 31.03 7.56
N GLU A 3 12.59 30.47 7.13
CA GLU A 3 12.66 29.43 6.11
C GLU A 3 11.92 28.18 6.62
N LYS A 4 10.93 27.73 5.86
CA LYS A 4 10.22 26.48 6.12
C LYS A 4 11.21 25.33 5.88
N PRO A 5 11.38 24.36 6.80
CA PRO A 5 12.30 23.25 6.57
C PRO A 5 11.87 22.53 5.29
N THR A 6 12.74 22.56 4.28
CA THR A 6 12.48 21.87 3.02
C THR A 6 12.66 20.39 3.32
N ALA A 7 11.59 19.60 3.22
CA ALA A 7 11.66 18.16 3.41
C ALA A 7 12.78 17.59 2.51
N PRO A 8 13.62 16.67 3.02
CA PRO A 8 14.67 16.07 2.20
C PRO A 8 14.07 15.47 0.93
N PRO A 9 14.76 15.57 -0.21
CA PRO A 9 14.28 14.99 -1.47
C PRO A 9 14.00 13.49 -1.27
N PRO A 10 12.97 12.94 -1.94
CA PRO A 10 12.65 11.53 -1.81
C PRO A 10 13.86 10.68 -2.21
N LEU A 11 14.20 9.71 -1.37
CA LEU A 11 15.31 8.78 -1.62
C LEU A 11 15.10 8.08 -2.96
N ARG A 12 16.08 8.16 -3.87
CA ARG A 12 16.01 7.46 -5.14
C ARG A 12 16.47 6.02 -4.93
N TRP A 13 15.97 5.12 -5.77
CA TRP A 13 16.38 3.70 -5.76
C TRP A 13 17.91 3.51 -5.74
N GLN A 14 18.61 4.35 -6.49
CA GLN A 14 20.07 4.32 -6.66
C GLN A 14 20.81 4.69 -5.37
N ASP A 15 20.16 5.44 -4.47
CA ASP A 15 20.73 5.91 -3.21
C ASP A 15 20.53 4.87 -2.08
N LEU A 16 19.71 3.83 -2.31
CA LEU A 16 19.49 2.75 -1.35
C LEU A 16 20.68 1.80 -1.31
N SER A 17 21.00 1.33 -0.11
CA SER A 17 21.96 0.24 0.07
C SER A 17 21.49 -1.02 -0.66
N ALA A 18 22.41 -1.90 -1.06
CA ALA A 18 22.04 -3.18 -1.68
C ALA A 18 21.17 -4.06 -0.76
N ALA A 19 21.28 -3.90 0.56
CA ALA A 19 20.43 -4.59 1.53
C ALA A 19 19.00 -4.02 1.51
N ASP A 20 18.85 -2.69 1.54
CA ASP A 20 17.54 -2.04 1.45
C ASP A 20 16.86 -2.35 0.11
N GLN A 21 17.58 -2.28 -1.01
CA GLN A 21 17.02 -2.64 -2.31
C GLN A 21 16.40 -4.05 -2.31
N LYS A 22 17.05 -5.03 -1.67
CA LYS A 22 16.49 -6.38 -1.52
C LYS A 22 15.23 -6.40 -0.65
N LEU A 23 15.20 -5.63 0.43
CA LEU A 23 14.01 -5.50 1.28
C LEU A 23 12.84 -4.87 0.51
N HIS A 24 13.08 -3.82 -0.27
CA HIS A 24 12.06 -3.19 -1.10
C HIS A 24 11.53 -4.14 -2.19
N LEU A 25 12.41 -4.88 -2.88
CA LEU A 25 11.97 -5.88 -3.87
C LEU A 25 11.13 -6.99 -3.22
N HIS A 26 11.49 -7.40 -2.02
CA HIS A 26 10.70 -8.37 -1.26
C HIS A 26 9.32 -7.80 -0.90
N ALA A 27 9.27 -6.59 -0.36
CA ALA A 27 8.02 -5.91 0.01
C ALA A 27 7.09 -5.72 -1.21
N GLN A 28 7.62 -5.32 -2.37
CA GLN A 28 6.84 -5.24 -3.62
C GLN A 28 6.21 -6.58 -4.00
N ARG A 29 6.94 -7.70 -3.85
CA ARG A 29 6.41 -9.04 -4.15
C ARG A 29 5.31 -9.41 -3.19
N ILE A 30 5.50 -9.17 -1.89
CA ILE A 30 4.49 -9.44 -0.86
C ILE A 30 3.20 -8.65 -1.13
N ALA A 31 3.32 -7.35 -1.44
CA ALA A 31 2.18 -6.50 -1.78
C ALA A 31 1.40 -7.04 -3.00
N ARG A 32 2.11 -7.39 -4.08
CA ARG A 32 1.50 -7.96 -5.30
C ARG A 32 0.78 -9.27 -5.05
N VAL A 33 1.39 -10.17 -4.27
CA VAL A 33 0.77 -11.45 -3.90
C VAL A 33 -0.50 -11.19 -3.10
N LYS A 34 -0.44 -10.35 -2.07
CA LYS A 34 -1.60 -10.06 -1.22
C LYS A 34 -2.77 -9.45 -1.99
N VAL A 35 -2.49 -8.53 -2.91
CA VAL A 35 -3.53 -7.92 -3.75
C VAL A 35 -4.07 -8.92 -4.79
N ALA A 36 -3.23 -9.82 -5.31
CA ALA A 36 -3.70 -10.92 -6.16
C ALA A 36 -4.62 -11.89 -5.41
N GLU A 37 -4.33 -12.19 -4.15
CA GLU A 37 -5.20 -12.98 -3.27
C GLU A 37 -6.56 -12.31 -3.08
N PHE A 38 -6.61 -10.98 -2.87
CA PHE A 38 -7.89 -10.25 -2.80
C PHE A 38 -8.73 -10.42 -4.06
N ARG A 39 -8.09 -10.30 -5.23
CA ARG A 39 -8.78 -10.46 -6.52
C ARG A 39 -9.26 -11.89 -6.75
N LEU A 40 -8.50 -12.89 -6.26
CA LEU A 40 -8.82 -14.30 -6.45
C LEU A 40 -9.91 -14.77 -5.50
N TYR A 41 -9.77 -14.49 -4.21
CA TYR A 41 -10.61 -15.07 -3.16
C TYR A 41 -11.78 -14.16 -2.74
N HIS A 42 -11.68 -12.86 -2.97
CA HIS A 42 -12.70 -11.88 -2.57
C HIS A 42 -13.28 -11.11 -3.77
N SER A 43 -13.35 -11.77 -4.94
CA SER A 43 -13.74 -11.12 -6.19
C SER A 43 -15.15 -10.50 -6.16
N GLU A 44 -16.10 -11.10 -5.44
CA GLU A 44 -17.45 -10.57 -5.32
C GLU A 44 -17.50 -9.31 -4.45
N ALA A 45 -16.92 -9.36 -3.26
CA ALA A 45 -16.81 -8.22 -2.37
C ALA A 45 -16.05 -7.05 -3.03
N LEU A 46 -14.98 -7.35 -3.77
CA LEU A 46 -14.26 -6.35 -4.56
C LEU A 46 -15.17 -5.70 -5.61
N ARG A 47 -15.95 -6.48 -6.38
CA ARG A 47 -16.90 -5.91 -7.37
C ARG A 47 -17.94 -5.01 -6.71
N GLN A 48 -18.49 -5.42 -5.57
CA GLN A 48 -19.45 -4.62 -4.81
C GLN A 48 -18.81 -3.32 -4.31
N GLY A 49 -17.59 -3.38 -3.78
CA GLY A 49 -16.84 -2.22 -3.31
C GLY A 49 -16.52 -1.23 -4.43
N VAL A 50 -16.10 -1.72 -5.60
CA VAL A 50 -15.88 -0.87 -6.80
C VAL A 50 -17.19 -0.21 -7.23
N PHE A 51 -18.29 -0.98 -7.30
CA PHE A 51 -19.60 -0.44 -7.66
C PHE A 51 -20.10 0.63 -6.68
N ALA A 52 -19.84 0.44 -5.38
CA ALA A 52 -20.22 1.38 -4.34
C ALA A 52 -19.24 2.56 -4.18
N GLY A 53 -18.08 2.55 -4.85
CA GLY A 53 -17.00 3.52 -4.61
C GLY A 53 -16.42 3.43 -3.19
N ASN A 54 -16.44 2.24 -2.58
CA ASN A 54 -15.96 2.01 -1.23
C ASN A 54 -15.35 0.60 -1.08
N ILE A 55 -14.23 0.38 -1.79
CA ILE A 55 -13.47 -0.88 -1.76
C ILE A 55 -13.04 -1.21 -0.33
N TYR A 56 -12.62 -0.21 0.46
CA TYR A 56 -12.15 -0.44 1.81
C TYR A 56 -13.23 -1.06 2.69
N ASN A 57 -14.46 -0.51 2.70
CA ASN A 57 -15.52 -1.07 3.54
C ASN A 57 -15.91 -2.50 3.12
N SER A 58 -15.91 -2.82 1.82
CA SER A 58 -16.22 -4.17 1.33
C SER A 58 -15.14 -5.22 1.61
N LEU A 59 -13.89 -4.79 1.82
CA LEU A 59 -12.74 -5.67 2.09
C LEU A 59 -12.02 -5.30 3.40
N ARG A 60 -12.74 -4.70 4.36
CA ARG A 60 -12.12 -4.04 5.53
C ARG A 60 -11.23 -4.98 6.30
N GLU A 61 -11.76 -6.13 6.71
CA GLU A 61 -11.03 -7.14 7.49
C GLU A 61 -9.77 -7.60 6.75
N GLN A 62 -9.87 -7.86 5.45
CA GLN A 62 -8.77 -8.35 4.63
C GLN A 62 -7.69 -7.28 4.44
N ILE A 63 -8.09 -6.02 4.21
CA ILE A 63 -7.16 -4.90 4.03
C ILE A 63 -6.49 -4.55 5.36
N ASP A 64 -7.22 -4.52 6.47
CA ASP A 64 -6.66 -4.19 7.79
C ASP A 64 -5.66 -5.25 8.26
N GLN A 65 -5.98 -6.54 8.04
CA GLN A 65 -5.04 -7.62 8.32
C GLN A 65 -3.80 -7.51 7.44
N ALA A 66 -3.96 -7.29 6.13
CA ALA A 66 -2.84 -7.12 5.22
C ALA A 66 -1.96 -5.92 5.58
N ARG A 67 -2.56 -4.80 6.00
CA ARG A 67 -1.84 -3.61 6.48
C ARG A 67 -1.00 -3.93 7.71
N THR A 68 -1.59 -4.62 8.69
CA THR A 68 -0.90 -5.04 9.91
C THR A 68 0.28 -5.95 9.58
N ASP A 69 0.06 -6.96 8.73
CA ASP A 69 1.10 -7.90 8.32
C ASP A 69 2.21 -7.19 7.53
N PHE A 70 1.86 -6.27 6.64
CA PHE A 70 2.82 -5.52 5.84
C PHE A 70 3.66 -4.57 6.70
N GLN A 71 3.03 -3.91 7.68
CA GLN A 71 3.72 -3.05 8.64
C GLN A 71 4.76 -3.86 9.44
N ASN A 72 4.37 -5.00 9.99
CA ASN A 72 5.24 -5.83 10.82
C ASN A 72 6.36 -6.52 10.02
N ASN A 73 6.06 -6.98 8.80
CA ASN A 73 6.99 -7.82 8.04
C ASN A 73 7.81 -7.06 6.99
N CYS A 74 7.41 -5.85 6.61
CA CYS A 74 8.09 -5.05 5.57
C CYS A 74 8.50 -3.67 6.10
N MET A 75 7.55 -2.87 6.60
CA MET A 75 7.84 -1.49 7.03
C MET A 75 8.83 -1.45 8.20
N ALA A 76 8.68 -2.35 9.18
CA ALA A 76 9.59 -2.44 10.32
C ALA A 76 11.04 -2.83 9.95
N LYS A 77 11.29 -3.30 8.72
CA LYS A 77 12.62 -3.74 8.27
C LYS A 77 13.49 -2.62 7.69
N SER A 78 12.91 -1.49 7.32
CA SER A 78 13.68 -0.33 6.85
C SER A 78 12.95 0.98 7.11
N SER A 79 13.65 1.98 7.64
CA SER A 79 13.09 3.30 7.96
C SER A 79 12.73 4.14 6.73
N ASN A 80 13.17 3.73 5.53
CA ASN A 80 12.84 4.37 4.26
C ASN A 80 11.90 3.50 3.38
N MET A 81 11.31 2.45 3.97
CA MET A 81 10.42 1.57 3.24
C MET A 81 9.24 2.34 2.66
N VAL A 82 8.90 2.04 1.41
CA VAL A 82 7.70 2.56 0.76
C VAL A 82 6.53 1.65 1.09
N ASP A 83 5.35 2.22 1.31
CA ASP A 83 4.11 1.45 1.44
C ASP A 83 3.66 0.89 0.08
N TYR A 84 4.34 -0.18 -0.36
CA TYR A 84 3.99 -0.87 -1.60
C TYR A 84 2.63 -1.54 -1.54
N LEU A 85 2.09 -1.84 -0.36
CA LEU A 85 0.74 -2.40 -0.24
C LEU A 85 -0.30 -1.36 -0.65
N HIS A 86 -0.21 -0.13 -0.12
CA HIS A 86 -1.08 0.96 -0.54
C HIS A 86 -1.00 1.20 -2.06
N LEU A 87 0.21 1.28 -2.61
CA LEU A 87 0.40 1.48 -4.05
C LEU A 87 -0.23 0.36 -4.89
N GLU A 88 -0.06 -0.90 -4.48
CA GLU A 88 -0.63 -2.04 -5.21
C GLU A 88 -2.16 -2.11 -5.08
N ILE A 89 -2.73 -1.73 -3.94
CA ILE A 89 -4.18 -1.60 -3.75
C ILE A 89 -4.73 -0.54 -4.70
N LEU A 90 -4.13 0.67 -4.70
CA LEU A 90 -4.58 1.78 -5.52
C LEU A 90 -4.49 1.41 -7.02
N ARG A 91 -3.33 0.90 -7.45
CA ARG A 91 -3.11 0.53 -8.85
C ARG A 91 -4.00 -0.62 -9.32
N SER A 92 -4.09 -1.69 -8.53
CA SER A 92 -4.64 -2.97 -9.02
C SER A 92 -6.11 -3.20 -8.62
N LEU A 93 -6.60 -2.57 -7.56
CA LEU A 93 -8.00 -2.68 -7.14
C LEU A 93 -8.81 -1.44 -7.54
N ALA A 94 -8.20 -0.27 -7.46
CA ALA A 94 -8.86 1.01 -7.69
C ALA A 94 -8.46 1.68 -9.01
N HIS A 95 -7.65 1.05 -9.87
CA HIS A 95 -7.21 1.59 -11.17
C HIS A 95 -6.66 3.02 -11.09
N ASP A 96 -5.84 3.28 -10.06
CA ASP A 96 -5.24 4.58 -9.78
C ASP A 96 -6.26 5.69 -9.38
N ASP A 97 -7.51 5.34 -9.05
CA ASP A 97 -8.54 6.26 -8.55
C ASP A 97 -8.78 6.09 -7.04
N GLU A 98 -8.13 6.94 -6.23
CA GLU A 98 -8.26 6.92 -4.76
C GLU A 98 -9.72 7.09 -4.28
N ARG A 99 -10.58 7.72 -5.08
CA ARG A 99 -11.99 7.93 -4.71
C ARG A 99 -12.75 6.62 -4.57
N LEU A 100 -12.28 5.54 -5.19
CA LEU A 100 -12.90 4.21 -5.08
C LEU A 100 -12.54 3.48 -3.78
N LEU A 101 -11.51 3.92 -3.05
CA LEU A 101 -11.13 3.29 -1.79
C LEU A 101 -12.13 3.58 -0.67
N GLY A 102 -12.85 4.70 -0.76
CA GLY A 102 -13.82 5.14 0.23
C GLY A 102 -13.20 5.99 1.33
N ASN A 103 -14.01 6.86 1.93
CA ASN A 103 -13.54 7.89 2.87
C ASN A 103 -12.95 7.36 4.18
N GLU A 104 -13.31 6.13 4.56
CA GLU A 104 -12.79 5.48 5.77
C GLU A 104 -11.44 4.79 5.52
N TYR A 105 -10.96 4.74 4.28
CA TYR A 105 -9.65 4.18 3.98
C TYR A 105 -8.57 5.04 4.66
N PRO A 106 -7.71 4.46 5.52
CA PRO A 106 -6.76 5.21 6.34
C PRO A 106 -5.60 5.85 5.57
N GLY A 107 -5.50 5.61 4.26
CA GLY A 107 -4.37 6.08 3.44
C GLY A 107 -3.11 5.22 3.62
N PRO A 108 -1.96 5.71 3.12
CA PRO A 108 -0.67 5.03 3.27
C PRO A 108 -0.31 4.76 4.74
N LEU A 109 0.39 3.66 5.01
CA LEU A 109 1.02 3.37 6.30
C LEU A 109 2.10 4.42 6.59
N ALA A 110 2.09 4.94 7.83
CA ALA A 110 3.06 5.91 8.34
C ALA A 110 4.28 5.23 8.97
#